data_AF-A0A6S7K0N8-F1
#
_entry.id   AF-A0A6S7K0N8-F1
#
_cell.length_a   1.000
_cell.length_b   1.000
_cell.length_c   1.000
_cell.angle_alpha   90.00
_cell.angle_beta   90.00
_cell.angle_gamma   90.00
#
_symmetry.space_group_name_H-M   'P 1'
#
loop_
_entity.id
_entity.type
_entity.pdbx_description
1 polymer ?
#
loop_
_entity_poly.entity_id
_entity_poly.type
_entity_poly.pdbx_seq_one_letter_code
_entity_poly.pdbx_strand_id
1 'polypeptide(L)'
;MKLQKYDFDLEYSPGKTMVVSDALSRAYLNNQSTEIDQPDLIHCIQVTFDNIPISDAHLTEFQLQQLKEYTLKGWSQQRDIPQTVKPYYNIRDEIVYNNGLLLKGQRIIIPSSLRSTMKAIIHQGHTGIESCKNRARMSVYWPGINAQIEDLVSNCSLCLTYRNKQQKETLIQPTVPNAPWKKVASDLFSLYGHDYVIVTDYFSKYIEIERLTDKSSATVVNKIKKIFTRHGIPKELCSDNGPEYTAACFKQFVKEWDFKHTTSSPHFSQSNGFVERAIQTVKKSLKKAHDGNKDPYLALLVLNTTPGNDNKSPAARLFGRQPRSTLPSLIQPAFPPPPPPKDTRAKTKEKYDQHAKDLPEIQPGTVVRIRAKEDEKWNQLGKVVEKCAEPRSYRALNDKGNIVRRNRRHLIPCKDKFQIRNDFDYDDLEVTTQPSSPEPPNEIVTRSGRVVRKPTRYS
;
A
#
# COMPACT_ATOMS: atom_id res chain seq x y z
N MET A 1 -38.79 8.91 15.62
CA MET A 1 -40.08 9.44 16.07
C MET A 1 -40.86 9.85 14.83
N LYS A 2 -42.12 9.41 14.78
CA LYS A 2 -43.12 9.40 13.71
C LYS A 2 -43.04 10.43 12.57
N LEU A 3 -43.24 9.88 11.37
CA LEU A 3 -43.54 10.51 10.08
C LEU A 3 -44.72 11.49 10.16
N GLN A 4 -44.66 12.48 9.26
CA GLN A 4 -45.59 13.61 9.13
C GLN A 4 -47.04 13.17 8.85
N LYS A 5 -47.99 13.94 9.40
CA LYS A 5 -49.45 13.73 9.44
C LYS A 5 -50.16 14.16 8.15
N TYR A 6 -49.84 13.57 7.00
CA TYR A 6 -50.63 13.81 5.79
C TYR A 6 -50.76 12.52 4.98
N ASP A 7 -52.01 12.16 4.67
CA ASP A 7 -52.33 11.25 3.58
C ASP A 7 -52.40 12.09 2.29
N PHE A 8 -51.68 11.66 1.25
CA PHE A 8 -51.70 12.33 -0.05
C PHE A 8 -52.07 11.34 -1.13
N ASP A 9 -53.02 11.76 -1.97
CA ASP A 9 -53.39 11.06 -3.19
C ASP A 9 -52.62 11.70 -4.36
N LEU A 10 -51.86 10.87 -5.07
CA LEU A 10 -51.05 11.29 -6.20
C LEU A 10 -51.76 10.94 -7.51
N GLU A 11 -52.35 11.92 -8.17
CA GLU A 11 -52.92 11.74 -9.51
C GLU A 11 -51.96 12.25 -10.59
N TYR A 12 -51.78 11.42 -11.63
CA TYR A 12 -51.01 11.78 -12.81
C TYR A 12 -51.84 12.69 -13.74
N SER A 13 -51.34 13.89 -14.01
CA SER A 13 -51.89 14.77 -15.05
C SER A 13 -50.97 14.82 -16.27
N PRO A 14 -51.46 14.51 -17.49
CA PRO A 14 -50.68 14.67 -18.71
C PRO A 14 -50.24 16.12 -18.92
N GLY A 15 -49.01 16.35 -19.40
CA GLY A 15 -48.46 17.72 -19.54
C GLY A 15 -49.29 18.69 -20.38
N LYS A 16 -50.18 18.20 -21.25
CA LYS A 16 -51.09 19.03 -22.06
C LYS A 16 -52.19 19.72 -21.24
N THR A 17 -52.48 19.25 -20.03
CA THR A 17 -53.51 19.81 -19.14
C THR A 17 -52.92 20.71 -18.04
N MET A 18 -51.59 20.80 -17.92
CA MET A 18 -50.90 21.71 -16.99
C MET A 18 -50.74 23.12 -17.58
N VAL A 19 -51.83 23.88 -17.63
CA VAL A 19 -51.83 25.25 -18.22
C VAL A 19 -51.18 26.29 -17.29
N VAL A 20 -51.15 26.04 -15.98
CA VAL A 20 -50.78 27.06 -14.96
C VAL A 20 -49.28 27.10 -14.66
N SER A 21 -48.58 25.96 -14.72
CA SER A 21 -47.17 25.88 -14.29
C SER A 21 -46.17 26.40 -15.33
N ASP A 22 -46.58 26.53 -16.59
CA ASP A 22 -45.70 26.94 -17.69
C ASP A 22 -45.52 28.47 -17.76
N ALA A 23 -46.50 29.25 -17.29
CA ALA A 23 -46.53 30.70 -17.40
C ALA A 23 -45.41 31.41 -16.61
N LEU A 24 -45.04 30.91 -15.41
CA LEU A 24 -43.97 31.50 -14.59
C LEU A 24 -42.56 31.16 -15.10
N SER A 25 -42.40 30.14 -15.95
CA SER A 25 -41.10 29.80 -16.54
C SER A 25 -40.80 30.52 -17.86
N ARG A 26 -41.83 31.13 -18.48
CA ARG A 26 -41.75 31.70 -19.84
C ARG A 26 -42.08 33.18 -19.96
N ALA A 27 -42.52 33.84 -18.89
CA ALA A 27 -42.72 35.28 -18.89
C ALA A 27 -41.37 36.01 -18.76
N TYR A 28 -40.74 36.33 -19.89
CA TYR A 28 -39.62 37.29 -19.90
C TYR A 28 -40.21 38.70 -19.71
N LEU A 29 -39.75 39.42 -18.68
CA LEU A 29 -40.00 40.85 -18.57
C LEU A 29 -38.98 41.58 -19.46
N ASN A 30 -39.45 42.49 -20.30
CA ASN A 30 -38.64 43.37 -21.14
C ASN A 30 -37.98 44.50 -20.33
N ASN A 31 -37.44 44.19 -19.16
CA ASN A 31 -36.72 45.16 -18.34
C ASN A 31 -35.21 44.93 -18.47
N GLN A 32 -34.55 45.94 -19.04
CA GLN A 32 -33.12 46.18 -18.84
C GLN A 32 -32.90 46.44 -17.35
N SER A 33 -32.62 45.39 -16.59
CA SER A 33 -32.06 45.49 -15.25
C SER A 33 -30.89 44.53 -15.17
N THR A 34 -29.72 45.03 -15.57
CA THR A 34 -28.41 44.48 -15.21
C THR A 34 -28.18 44.73 -13.73
N GLU A 35 -28.71 43.86 -12.87
CA GLU A 35 -28.23 43.72 -11.49
C GLU A 35 -28.82 42.43 -10.92
N ILE A 36 -27.97 41.41 -10.80
CA ILE A 36 -28.29 40.22 -10.03
C ILE A 36 -28.03 40.60 -8.57
N ASP A 37 -29.10 40.92 -7.85
CA ASP A 37 -29.06 41.17 -6.39
C ASP A 37 -28.79 39.86 -5.63
N GLN A 38 -27.51 39.51 -5.52
CA GLN A 38 -26.99 38.62 -4.47
C GLN A 38 -25.77 39.28 -3.81
N PRO A 39 -25.98 40.27 -2.92
CA PRO A 39 -24.89 41.02 -2.29
C PRO A 39 -23.92 40.14 -1.49
N ASP A 40 -24.39 39.04 -0.90
CA ASP A 40 -23.54 38.12 -0.11
C ASP A 40 -22.52 37.36 -0.96
N LEU A 41 -22.86 37.04 -2.21
CA LEU A 41 -21.97 36.36 -3.15
C LEU A 41 -20.90 37.34 -3.67
N ILE A 42 -21.32 38.57 -3.99
CA ILE A 42 -20.43 39.66 -4.45
C ILE A 42 -19.41 40.01 -3.36
N HIS A 43 -19.83 40.06 -2.10
CA HIS A 43 -18.95 40.37 -0.98
C HIS A 43 -17.93 39.24 -0.70
N CYS A 44 -18.34 37.97 -0.77
CA CYS A 44 -17.41 36.84 -0.62
C CYS A 44 -16.39 36.75 -1.76
N ILE A 45 -16.80 37.13 -2.98
CA ILE A 45 -15.94 37.28 -4.15
C ILE A 45 -14.90 38.37 -3.84
N GLN A 46 -15.30 39.61 -3.53
CA GLN A 46 -14.35 40.71 -3.27
C GLN A 46 -13.30 40.40 -2.20
N VAL A 47 -13.70 39.78 -1.09
CA VAL A 47 -12.79 39.43 0.02
C VAL A 47 -11.76 38.35 -0.37
N THR A 48 -12.10 37.43 -1.28
CA THR A 48 -11.12 36.46 -1.79
C THR A 48 -10.20 37.04 -2.87
N PHE A 49 -10.66 38.05 -3.61
CA PHE A 49 -9.86 38.78 -4.62
C PHE A 49 -8.89 39.79 -4.00
N ASP A 50 -9.20 40.43 -2.87
CA ASP A 50 -8.24 41.29 -2.17
C ASP A 50 -7.03 40.51 -1.62
N ASN A 51 -7.19 39.19 -1.42
CA ASN A 51 -6.15 38.29 -0.90
C ASN A 51 -5.42 37.47 -1.98
N ILE A 52 -5.89 37.49 -3.23
CA ILE A 52 -5.20 36.90 -4.39
C ILE A 52 -5.01 38.03 -5.38
N PRO A 53 -3.80 38.57 -5.59
CA PRO A 53 -3.58 39.74 -6.44
C PRO A 53 -3.81 39.35 -7.91
N ILE A 54 -5.06 39.27 -8.32
CA ILE A 54 -5.48 39.25 -9.71
C ILE A 54 -5.48 40.74 -10.09
N SER A 55 -4.29 41.28 -10.31
CA SER A 55 -4.17 42.60 -10.91
C SER A 55 -4.85 42.58 -12.27
N ASP A 56 -5.30 43.74 -12.74
CA ASP A 56 -5.87 43.91 -14.09
C ASP A 56 -4.99 43.28 -15.19
N ALA A 57 -3.67 43.17 -14.95
CA ALA A 57 -2.72 42.53 -15.85
C ALA A 57 -3.00 41.03 -16.12
N HIS A 58 -3.57 40.27 -15.18
CA HIS A 58 -3.87 38.85 -15.39
C HIS A 58 -5.21 38.60 -16.13
N LEU A 59 -6.11 39.58 -16.15
CA LEU A 59 -7.35 39.57 -16.93
C LEU A 59 -7.12 39.90 -18.41
N THR A 60 -5.90 40.36 -18.77
CA THR A 60 -5.50 40.63 -20.15
C THR A 60 -4.96 39.41 -20.90
N GLU A 61 -4.98 38.21 -20.30
CA GLU A 61 -4.55 37.00 -20.99
C GLU A 61 -5.38 36.81 -22.27
N PHE A 62 -4.70 36.76 -23.43
CA PHE A 62 -5.31 36.72 -24.77
C PHE A 62 -6.47 35.72 -24.88
N GLN A 63 -6.35 34.57 -24.22
CA GLN A 63 -7.40 33.54 -24.17
C GLN A 63 -8.70 34.02 -23.50
N LEU A 64 -8.61 34.74 -22.38
CA LEU A 64 -9.77 35.28 -21.68
C LEU A 64 -10.35 36.51 -22.38
N GLN A 65 -9.51 37.31 -23.04
CA GLN A 65 -9.98 38.40 -23.88
C GLN A 65 -10.82 37.88 -25.05
N GLN A 66 -10.33 36.85 -25.77
CA GLN A 66 -11.11 36.21 -26.82
C GLN A 66 -12.39 35.58 -26.27
N LEU A 67 -12.32 34.87 -25.14
CA LEU A 67 -13.50 34.27 -24.50
C LEU A 67 -14.54 35.34 -24.10
N LYS A 68 -14.09 36.49 -23.59
CA LYS A 68 -14.93 37.65 -23.30
C LYS A 68 -15.61 38.19 -24.56
N GLU A 69 -14.88 38.34 -25.66
CA GLU A 69 -15.47 38.81 -26.92
C GLU A 69 -16.56 37.87 -27.42
N TYR A 70 -16.32 36.56 -27.43
CA TYR A 70 -17.33 35.57 -27.81
C TYR A 70 -18.53 35.52 -26.85
N THR A 71 -18.29 35.78 -25.56
CA THR A 71 -19.38 35.84 -24.56
C THR A 71 -20.27 37.06 -24.78
N LEU A 72 -19.71 38.22 -25.14
CA LEU A 72 -20.47 39.46 -25.33
C LEU A 72 -21.06 39.62 -26.74
N LYS A 73 -20.32 39.22 -27.79
CA LYS A 73 -20.72 39.38 -29.21
C LYS A 73 -21.48 38.18 -29.75
N GLY A 74 -21.53 37.08 -29.01
CA GLY A 74 -22.17 35.83 -29.43
C GLY A 74 -21.19 34.82 -30.02
N TRP A 75 -21.58 33.55 -29.96
CA TRP A 75 -20.76 32.41 -30.39
C TRP A 75 -21.03 32.05 -31.86
N SER A 76 -19.97 31.90 -32.66
CA SER A 76 -20.06 31.40 -34.04
C SER A 76 -20.15 29.87 -34.10
N GLN A 77 -20.29 29.32 -35.31
CA GLN A 77 -20.25 27.86 -35.53
C GLN A 77 -18.93 27.27 -35.02
N GLN A 78 -18.98 26.08 -34.41
CA GLN A 78 -17.85 25.46 -33.71
C GLN A 78 -16.55 25.33 -34.55
N ARG A 79 -16.68 25.26 -35.88
CA ARG A 79 -15.55 25.15 -36.81
C ARG A 79 -14.74 26.45 -36.92
N ASP A 80 -15.37 27.58 -36.64
CA ASP A 80 -14.81 28.92 -36.85
C ASP A 80 -14.27 29.54 -35.55
N ILE A 81 -14.23 28.76 -34.47
CA ILE A 81 -13.81 29.22 -33.13
C ILE A 81 -12.32 28.93 -32.93
N PRO A 82 -11.53 29.90 -32.44
CA PRO A 82 -10.14 29.71 -32.06
C PRO A 82 -9.94 28.52 -31.12
N GLN A 83 -8.84 27.78 -31.30
CA GLN A 83 -8.49 26.62 -30.46
C GLN A 83 -8.38 26.97 -28.97
N THR A 84 -8.06 28.22 -28.65
CA THR A 84 -7.99 28.78 -27.30
C THR A 84 -9.36 28.83 -26.61
N VAL A 85 -10.43 29.11 -27.36
CA VAL A 85 -11.81 29.29 -26.86
C VAL A 85 -12.65 28.03 -27.04
N LYS A 86 -12.31 27.18 -28.02
CA LYS A 86 -12.99 25.92 -28.34
C LYS A 86 -13.30 25.01 -27.13
N PRO A 87 -12.43 24.85 -26.12
CA PRO A 87 -12.73 24.04 -24.93
C PRO A 87 -13.94 24.52 -24.12
N TYR A 88 -14.34 25.78 -24.28
CA TYR A 88 -15.47 26.40 -23.60
C TYR A 88 -16.78 26.33 -24.40
N TYR A 89 -16.74 25.90 -25.67
CA TYR A 89 -17.92 25.89 -26.55
C TYR A 89 -19.11 25.10 -26.00
N ASN A 90 -18.84 23.96 -25.35
CA ASN A 90 -19.89 23.09 -24.81
C ASN A 90 -20.60 23.68 -23.58
N ILE A 91 -20.01 24.71 -22.98
CA ILE A 91 -20.53 25.37 -21.77
C ILE A 91 -20.86 26.84 -22.03
N ARG A 92 -20.85 27.27 -23.30
CA ARG A 92 -20.99 28.67 -23.71
C ARG A 92 -22.21 29.36 -23.13
N ASP A 93 -23.33 28.63 -23.05
CA ASP A 93 -24.61 29.14 -22.55
C ASP A 93 -24.62 29.33 -21.02
N GLU A 94 -23.63 28.76 -20.32
CA GLU A 94 -23.43 28.92 -18.87
C GLU A 94 -22.41 30.01 -18.52
N ILE A 95 -21.75 30.62 -19.53
CA ILE A 95 -20.69 31.61 -19.31
C ILE A 95 -21.27 33.01 -19.26
N VAL A 96 -20.98 33.74 -18.19
CA VAL A 96 -21.39 35.13 -17.99
C VAL A 96 -20.17 35.99 -17.72
N TYR A 97 -20.16 37.20 -18.28
CA TYR A 97 -19.16 38.22 -17.96
C TYR A 97 -19.76 39.23 -16.97
N ASN A 98 -19.17 39.38 -15.78
CA ASN A 98 -19.63 40.31 -14.75
C ASN A 98 -18.44 40.94 -14.03
N ASN A 99 -18.45 42.27 -13.86
CA ASN A 99 -17.44 43.05 -13.12
C ASN A 99 -15.98 42.68 -13.45
N GLY A 100 -15.64 42.51 -14.74
CA GLY A 100 -14.29 42.16 -15.17
C GLY A 100 -13.98 40.66 -15.20
N LEU A 101 -14.89 39.81 -14.70
CA LEU A 101 -14.66 38.37 -14.54
C LEU A 101 -15.55 37.55 -15.46
N LEU A 102 -15.00 36.42 -15.93
CA LEU A 102 -15.76 35.39 -16.62
C LEU A 102 -16.18 34.31 -15.61
N LEU A 103 -17.47 33.99 -15.58
CA LEU A 103 -18.08 33.07 -14.64
C LEU A 103 -18.75 31.91 -15.37
N LYS A 104 -18.73 30.71 -14.80
CA LYS A 104 -19.56 29.54 -15.20
C LYS A 104 -20.52 29.21 -14.07
N GLY A 105 -21.75 29.70 -14.15
CA GLY A 105 -22.65 29.77 -12.99
C GLY A 105 -22.01 30.63 -11.89
N GLN A 106 -21.83 30.07 -10.69
CA GLN A 106 -21.21 30.77 -9.54
C GLN A 106 -19.67 30.62 -9.45
N ARG A 107 -19.01 30.09 -10.49
CA ARG A 107 -17.57 29.77 -10.46
C ARG A 107 -16.77 30.67 -11.38
N ILE A 108 -15.63 31.14 -10.90
CA ILE A 108 -14.72 32.00 -11.67
C ILE A 108 -13.92 31.17 -12.66
N ILE A 109 -13.87 31.61 -13.91
CA ILE A 109 -13.04 31.00 -14.95
C ILE A 109 -11.60 31.47 -14.78
N ILE A 110 -10.70 30.54 -14.45
CA ILE A 110 -9.30 30.87 -14.12
C ILE A 110 -8.41 30.84 -15.38
N PRO A 111 -7.61 31.92 -15.60
CA PRO A 111 -6.63 31.99 -16.69
C PRO A 111 -5.55 30.92 -16.58
N SER A 112 -4.93 30.54 -17.70
CA SER A 112 -3.94 29.45 -17.70
C SER A 112 -2.73 29.77 -16.81
N SER A 113 -2.33 31.04 -16.74
CA SER A 113 -1.26 31.55 -15.89
C SER A 113 -1.48 31.30 -14.38
N LEU A 114 -2.72 31.43 -13.89
CA LEU A 114 -3.05 31.30 -12.46
C LEU A 114 -3.43 29.88 -12.03
N ARG A 115 -3.64 28.95 -12.97
CA ARG A 115 -4.05 27.57 -12.66
C ARG A 115 -3.06 26.86 -11.74
N SER A 116 -1.76 27.16 -11.83
CA SER A 116 -0.75 26.55 -10.94
C SER A 116 -0.97 26.96 -9.47
N THR A 117 -1.15 28.25 -9.24
CA THR A 117 -1.43 28.82 -7.92
C THR A 117 -2.76 28.30 -7.36
N MET A 118 -3.82 28.30 -8.18
CA MET A 118 -5.13 27.79 -7.76
C MET A 118 -5.09 26.30 -7.39
N LYS A 119 -4.34 25.49 -8.15
CA LYS A 119 -4.11 24.08 -7.81
C LYS A 119 -3.45 23.92 -6.44
N ALA A 120 -2.43 24.72 -6.13
CA ALA A 120 -1.77 24.70 -4.83
C ALA A 120 -2.74 25.08 -3.69
N ILE A 121 -3.55 26.13 -3.88
CA ILE A 121 -4.55 26.56 -2.91
C ILE A 121 -5.61 25.47 -2.69
N ILE A 122 -6.15 24.88 -3.75
CA ILE A 122 -7.13 23.79 -3.68
C ILE A 122 -6.57 22.64 -2.83
N HIS A 123 -5.29 22.30 -3.02
CA HIS A 123 -4.62 21.18 -2.37
C HIS A 123 -3.97 21.49 -1.00
N GLN A 124 -4.02 22.74 -0.51
CA GLN A 124 -3.33 23.19 0.71
C GLN A 124 -3.53 22.30 1.96
N GLY A 125 -4.69 21.66 2.10
CA GLY A 125 -5.00 20.75 3.21
C GLY A 125 -4.63 19.28 2.97
N HIS A 126 -3.98 18.93 1.86
CA HIS A 126 -3.65 17.56 1.45
C HIS A 126 -4.83 16.58 1.49
N THR A 127 -6.04 17.08 1.21
CA THR A 127 -7.27 16.27 1.25
C THR A 127 -7.38 15.38 0.01
N GLY A 128 -8.28 14.39 0.08
CA GLY A 128 -8.51 13.45 -1.02
C GLY A 128 -8.98 14.12 -2.32
N ILE A 129 -8.86 13.38 -3.42
CA ILE A 129 -9.22 13.84 -4.78
C ILE A 129 -10.64 14.45 -4.82
N GLU A 130 -11.64 13.74 -4.30
CA GLU A 130 -13.03 14.23 -4.33
C GLU A 130 -13.24 15.48 -3.47
N SER A 131 -12.58 15.59 -2.32
CA SER A 131 -12.62 16.81 -1.50
C SER A 131 -12.01 17.99 -2.23
N CYS A 132 -10.87 17.81 -2.90
CA CYS A 132 -10.26 18.85 -3.74
C CYS A 132 -11.16 19.25 -4.91
N LYS A 133 -11.79 18.29 -5.60
CA LYS A 133 -12.77 18.57 -6.67
C LYS A 133 -13.98 19.34 -6.15
N ASN A 134 -14.52 18.95 -4.99
CA ASN A 134 -15.65 19.64 -4.37
C ASN A 134 -15.27 21.07 -3.98
N ARG A 135 -14.09 21.28 -3.38
CA ARG A 135 -13.56 22.61 -3.08
C ARG A 135 -13.43 23.48 -4.32
N ALA A 136 -12.93 22.91 -5.42
CA ALA A 136 -12.85 23.62 -6.70
C ALA A 136 -14.23 23.98 -7.25
N ARG A 137 -15.19 23.04 -7.22
CA ARG A 137 -16.58 23.24 -7.68
C ARG A 137 -17.31 24.38 -6.95
N MET A 138 -16.89 24.76 -5.74
CA MET A 138 -17.50 25.85 -4.99
C MET A 138 -17.09 27.25 -5.49
N SER A 139 -15.96 27.39 -6.20
CA SER A 139 -15.38 28.72 -6.44
C SER A 139 -14.78 28.91 -7.82
N VAL A 140 -14.13 27.89 -8.41
CA VAL A 140 -13.32 28.06 -9.61
C VAL A 140 -13.61 27.02 -10.70
N TYR A 141 -13.33 27.38 -11.95
CA TYR A 141 -13.50 26.51 -13.10
C TYR A 141 -12.44 26.76 -14.17
N TRP A 142 -12.01 25.68 -14.82
CA TRP A 142 -11.41 25.72 -16.15
C TRP A 142 -11.59 24.35 -16.82
N PRO A 143 -11.54 24.28 -18.16
CA PRO A 143 -11.62 23.01 -18.87
C PRO A 143 -10.51 22.05 -18.42
N GLY A 144 -10.89 20.83 -18.03
CA GLY A 144 -9.95 19.81 -17.55
C GLY A 144 -9.52 19.91 -16.08
N ILE A 145 -10.09 20.82 -15.29
CA ILE A 145 -9.76 21.00 -13.86
C ILE A 145 -9.75 19.69 -13.06
N ASN A 146 -10.75 18.82 -13.27
CA ASN A 146 -10.85 17.55 -12.54
C ASN A 146 -9.64 16.64 -12.78
N ALA A 147 -9.22 16.48 -14.05
CA ALA A 147 -8.08 15.65 -14.42
C ALA A 147 -6.77 16.24 -13.85
N GLN A 148 -6.64 17.57 -13.83
CA GLN A 148 -5.48 18.23 -13.25
C GLN A 148 -5.43 18.11 -11.72
N ILE A 149 -6.59 18.14 -11.02
CA ILE A 149 -6.67 17.87 -9.58
C ILE A 149 -6.32 16.40 -9.28
N GLU A 150 -6.83 15.47 -10.07
CA GLU A 150 -6.50 14.04 -9.96
C GLU A 150 -5.00 13.80 -10.12
N ASP A 151 -4.37 14.40 -11.12
CA ASP A 151 -2.93 14.30 -11.34
C ASP A 151 -2.14 14.93 -10.20
N LEU A 152 -2.54 16.12 -9.73
CA LEU A 152 -1.89 16.83 -8.62
C LEU A 152 -1.90 15.99 -7.33
N VAL A 153 -3.08 15.52 -6.91
CA VAL A 153 -3.23 14.78 -5.65
C VAL A 153 -2.59 13.39 -5.76
N SER A 154 -2.72 12.72 -6.91
CA SER A 154 -2.16 11.38 -7.11
C SER A 154 -0.63 11.37 -7.13
N ASN A 155 0.00 12.50 -7.49
CA ASN A 155 1.45 12.65 -7.54
C ASN A 155 2.02 13.51 -6.41
N CYS A 156 1.19 13.97 -5.46
CA CYS A 156 1.69 14.72 -4.32
C CYS A 156 2.55 13.83 -3.41
N SER A 157 3.83 14.20 -3.24
CA SER A 157 4.82 13.47 -2.45
C SER A 157 4.37 13.26 -0.99
N LEU A 158 3.79 14.28 -0.36
CA LEU A 158 3.27 14.20 1.01
C LEU A 158 2.05 13.28 1.08
N CYS A 159 1.05 13.46 0.21
CA CYS A 159 -0.12 12.56 0.19
C CYS A 159 0.27 11.09 -0.05
N LEU A 160 1.24 10.84 -0.92
CA LEU A 160 1.76 9.50 -1.16
C LEU A 160 2.50 8.94 0.07
N THR A 161 3.29 9.75 0.76
CA THR A 161 4.01 9.35 1.99
C THR A 161 3.06 8.84 3.07
N TYR A 162 1.93 9.54 3.27
CA TYR A 162 0.93 9.24 4.30
C TYR A 162 -0.22 8.36 3.80
N ARG A 163 -0.14 7.84 2.58
CA ARG A 163 -1.21 7.05 2.00
C ARG A 163 -1.43 5.76 2.79
N ASN A 164 -2.70 5.38 2.95
CA ASN A 164 -3.07 4.11 3.56
C ASN A 164 -2.52 2.89 2.79
N LYS A 165 -2.57 1.72 3.44
CA LYS A 165 -2.18 0.44 2.81
C LYS A 165 -2.95 0.24 1.48
N GLN A 166 -2.28 -0.30 0.47
CA GLN A 166 -2.93 -0.64 -0.79
C GLN A 166 -3.99 -1.73 -0.58
N GLN A 167 -4.99 -1.77 -1.46
CA GLN A 167 -6.05 -2.78 -1.42
C GLN A 167 -5.51 -4.21 -1.49
N LYS A 168 -6.28 -5.14 -0.94
CA LYS A 168 -5.95 -6.57 -0.96
C LYS A 168 -5.98 -7.09 -2.40
N GLU A 169 -4.99 -7.88 -2.76
CA GLU A 169 -4.94 -8.61 -4.03
C GLU A 169 -5.48 -10.03 -3.85
N THR A 170 -5.92 -10.68 -4.92
CA THR A 170 -6.55 -12.01 -4.87
C THR A 170 -5.64 -13.06 -4.22
N LEU A 171 -6.20 -14.03 -3.51
CA LEU A 171 -5.41 -15.02 -2.79
C LEU A 171 -4.73 -15.99 -3.75
N ILE A 172 -3.40 -16.04 -3.73
CA ILE A 172 -2.63 -17.05 -4.46
C ILE A 172 -2.49 -18.27 -3.55
N GLN A 173 -3.15 -19.37 -3.92
CA GLN A 173 -3.05 -20.62 -3.17
C GLN A 173 -1.80 -21.39 -3.60
N PRO A 174 -0.95 -21.83 -2.64
CA PRO A 174 0.14 -22.73 -2.97
C PRO A 174 -0.43 -24.02 -3.56
N THR A 175 0.10 -24.42 -4.72
CA THR A 175 -0.19 -25.72 -5.32
C THR A 175 0.23 -26.82 -4.35
N VAL A 176 -0.71 -27.70 -4.01
CA VAL A 176 -0.38 -28.90 -3.23
C VAL A 176 0.22 -29.90 -4.21
N PRO A 177 1.44 -30.43 -3.95
CA PRO A 177 2.03 -31.43 -4.82
C PRO A 177 1.14 -32.65 -4.95
N ASN A 178 1.31 -33.42 -6.03
CA ASN A 178 0.59 -34.67 -6.24
C ASN A 178 1.22 -35.89 -5.54
N ALA A 179 2.33 -35.71 -4.81
CA ALA A 179 3.01 -36.78 -4.08
C ALA A 179 3.66 -36.26 -2.78
N PRO A 180 3.86 -37.14 -1.77
CA PRO A 180 4.54 -36.78 -0.53
C PRO A 180 5.96 -36.25 -0.77
N TRP A 181 6.39 -35.36 0.11
CA TRP A 181 7.78 -34.88 0.21
C TRP A 181 8.35 -34.17 -1.05
N LYS A 182 7.54 -33.93 -2.08
CA LYS A 182 7.96 -33.16 -3.26
C LYS A 182 8.21 -31.69 -2.93
N LYS A 183 7.42 -31.12 -2.03
CA LYS A 183 7.52 -29.72 -1.61
C LYS A 183 7.40 -29.64 -0.10
N VAL A 184 8.36 -29.01 0.55
CA VAL A 184 8.37 -28.79 2.00
C VAL A 184 8.46 -27.30 2.31
N ALA A 185 7.93 -26.89 3.45
CA ALA A 185 8.14 -25.56 4.01
C ALA A 185 9.03 -25.65 5.25
N SER A 186 9.89 -24.66 5.45
CA SER A 186 10.78 -24.57 6.60
C SER A 186 10.76 -23.17 7.20
N ASP A 187 10.88 -23.13 8.52
CA ASP A 187 10.94 -21.89 9.30
C ASP A 187 11.67 -22.14 10.63
N LEU A 188 12.02 -21.08 11.34
CA LEU A 188 12.59 -21.14 12.67
C LEU A 188 11.57 -20.70 13.71
N PHE A 189 11.59 -21.31 14.89
CA PHE A 189 10.80 -20.82 16.02
C PHE A 189 11.49 -21.03 17.35
N SER A 190 11.20 -20.14 18.29
CA SER A 190 11.66 -20.25 19.68
C SER A 190 10.53 -20.68 20.61
N LEU A 191 10.83 -21.54 21.58
CA LEU A 191 9.94 -21.95 22.66
C LEU A 191 10.77 -22.27 23.91
N TYR A 192 10.40 -21.69 25.06
CA TYR A 192 11.08 -21.87 26.36
C TYR A 192 12.61 -21.67 26.31
N GLY A 193 13.07 -20.62 25.62
CA GLY A 193 14.51 -20.33 25.50
C GLY A 193 15.29 -21.28 24.59
N HIS A 194 14.60 -22.12 23.82
CA HIS A 194 15.21 -23.00 22.82
C HIS A 194 14.74 -22.65 21.43
N ASP A 195 15.68 -22.68 20.48
CA ASP A 195 15.41 -22.47 19.07
C ASP A 195 15.28 -23.80 18.34
N TYR A 196 14.41 -23.83 17.35
CA TYR A 196 14.11 -25.02 16.55
C TYR A 196 14.00 -24.62 15.08
N VAL A 197 14.46 -25.51 14.20
CA VAL A 197 14.05 -25.52 12.80
C VAL A 197 12.89 -26.49 12.64
N ILE A 198 11.86 -26.06 11.92
CA ILE A 198 10.75 -26.92 11.51
C ILE A 198 10.84 -27.18 10.01
N VAL A 199 10.51 -28.40 9.59
CA VAL A 199 10.27 -28.76 8.19
C VAL A 199 8.92 -29.46 8.13
N THR A 200 8.04 -29.03 7.24
CA THR A 200 6.72 -29.61 7.07
C THR A 200 6.38 -29.87 5.61
N ASP A 201 5.82 -31.05 5.32
CA ASP A 201 5.46 -31.46 3.97
C ASP A 201 4.11 -30.89 3.53
N TYR A 202 4.05 -30.31 2.33
CA TYR A 202 2.81 -29.72 1.80
C TYR A 202 1.74 -30.77 1.52
N PHE A 203 2.11 -32.00 1.16
CA PHE A 203 1.17 -33.06 0.80
C PHE A 203 0.59 -33.75 2.04
N SER A 204 1.46 -34.32 2.86
CA SER A 204 1.08 -35.13 4.02
C SER A 204 0.74 -34.30 5.25
N LYS A 205 1.24 -33.06 5.33
CA LYS A 205 1.22 -32.23 6.55
C LYS A 205 2.09 -32.79 7.67
N TYR A 206 2.98 -33.73 7.37
CA TYR A 206 3.92 -34.27 8.34
C TYR A 206 4.82 -33.16 8.86
N ILE A 207 5.05 -33.14 10.16
CA ILE A 207 5.82 -32.10 10.84
C ILE A 207 7.05 -32.73 11.46
N GLU A 208 8.17 -32.07 11.22
CA GLU A 208 9.42 -32.43 11.82
C GLU A 208 10.12 -31.22 12.41
N ILE A 209 10.71 -31.39 13.60
CA ILE A 209 11.47 -30.33 14.25
C ILE A 209 12.82 -30.84 14.71
N GLU A 210 13.83 -29.99 14.65
CA GLU A 210 15.15 -30.22 15.21
C GLU A 210 15.56 -29.03 16.07
N ARG A 211 16.04 -29.31 17.28
CA ARG A 211 16.55 -28.27 18.18
C ARG A 211 17.88 -27.73 17.65
N LEU A 212 18.01 -26.41 17.64
CA LEU A 212 19.19 -25.66 17.23
C LEU A 212 20.05 -25.30 18.45
N THR A 213 21.37 -25.32 18.25
CA THR A 213 22.35 -24.78 19.22
C THR A 213 22.46 -23.26 19.08
N ASP A 214 22.30 -22.78 17.86
CA ASP A 214 22.38 -21.38 17.45
C ASP A 214 21.59 -21.20 16.15
N LYS A 215 21.33 -19.95 15.77
CA LYS A 215 20.65 -19.60 14.52
C LYS A 215 21.62 -19.40 13.36
N SER A 216 22.83 -19.97 13.37
CA SER A 216 23.70 -19.85 12.21
C SER A 216 23.14 -20.66 11.03
N SER A 217 23.37 -20.15 9.82
CA SER A 217 22.97 -20.87 8.60
C SER A 217 23.61 -22.26 8.51
N ALA A 218 24.85 -22.42 8.98
CA ALA A 218 25.54 -23.71 9.00
C ALA A 218 24.83 -24.74 9.91
N THR A 219 24.42 -24.33 11.11
CA THR A 219 23.65 -25.17 12.04
C THR A 219 22.30 -25.56 11.45
N VAL A 220 21.58 -24.59 10.84
CA VAL A 220 20.29 -24.85 10.17
C VAL A 220 20.45 -25.84 9.02
N VAL A 221 21.45 -25.65 8.15
CA VAL A 221 21.75 -26.58 7.04
C VAL A 221 22.02 -27.98 7.58
N ASN A 222 22.82 -28.15 8.63
CA ASN A 222 23.12 -29.47 9.19
C ASN A 222 21.87 -30.16 9.75
N LYS A 223 20.98 -29.42 10.42
CA LYS A 223 19.71 -29.98 10.90
C LYS A 223 18.76 -30.35 9.76
N ILE A 224 18.67 -29.54 8.71
CA ILE A 224 17.87 -29.87 7.51
C ILE A 224 18.46 -31.08 6.78
N LYS A 225 19.78 -31.20 6.65
CA LYS A 225 20.44 -32.40 6.11
C LYS A 225 20.01 -33.66 6.87
N LYS A 226 20.01 -33.63 8.20
CA LYS A 226 19.54 -34.75 9.05
C LYS A 226 18.06 -35.10 8.83
N ILE A 227 17.24 -34.12 8.48
CA ILE A 227 15.84 -34.34 8.07
C ILE A 227 15.80 -35.02 6.70
N PHE A 228 16.58 -34.52 5.74
CA PHE A 228 16.64 -35.08 4.39
C PHE A 228 17.23 -36.50 4.35
N THR A 229 18.14 -36.88 5.27
CA THR A 229 18.63 -38.27 5.34
C THR A 229 17.55 -39.29 5.71
N ARG A 230 16.46 -38.86 6.36
CA ARG A 230 15.37 -39.76 6.79
C ARG A 230 14.24 -39.86 5.77
N HIS A 231 14.04 -38.82 4.96
CA HIS A 231 12.90 -38.72 4.04
C HIS A 231 13.30 -38.64 2.57
N GLY A 232 14.57 -38.37 2.26
CA GLY A 232 15.05 -38.00 0.95
C GLY A 232 15.04 -36.49 0.72
N ILE A 233 15.58 -36.09 -0.43
CA ILE A 233 15.69 -34.69 -0.85
C ILE A 233 14.38 -34.25 -1.55
N PRO A 234 13.73 -33.18 -1.08
CA PRO A 234 12.53 -32.66 -1.75
C PRO A 234 12.88 -32.00 -3.09
N LYS A 235 11.89 -31.81 -3.97
CA LYS A 235 12.08 -31.04 -5.21
C LYS A 235 12.12 -29.53 -4.95
N GLU A 236 11.36 -29.07 -3.96
CA GLU A 236 11.31 -27.65 -3.58
C GLU A 236 11.23 -27.48 -2.05
N LEU A 237 12.05 -26.60 -1.49
CA LEU A 237 11.97 -26.11 -0.12
C LEU A 237 11.55 -24.63 -0.15
N CYS A 238 10.47 -24.31 0.56
CA CYS A 238 10.00 -22.94 0.77
C CYS A 238 10.40 -22.45 2.15
N SER A 239 10.92 -21.22 2.26
CA SER A 239 11.23 -20.60 3.55
C SER A 239 10.90 -19.11 3.53
N ASP A 240 11.10 -18.45 4.67
CA ASP A 240 11.20 -17.00 4.69
C ASP A 240 12.52 -16.52 4.04
N ASN A 241 12.71 -15.20 4.02
CA ASN A 241 13.93 -14.58 3.52
C ASN A 241 14.91 -14.23 4.66
N GLY A 242 14.96 -15.06 5.71
CA GLY A 242 15.89 -14.90 6.83
C GLY A 242 17.36 -15.05 6.41
N PRO A 243 18.30 -14.45 7.15
CA PRO A 243 19.74 -14.57 6.88
C PRO A 243 20.22 -16.04 6.84
N GLU A 244 19.58 -16.91 7.59
CA GLU A 244 19.84 -18.34 7.76
C GLU A 244 19.61 -19.12 6.47
N TYR A 245 18.65 -18.68 5.66
CA TYR A 245 18.30 -19.28 4.38
C TYR A 245 18.96 -18.59 3.19
N THR A 246 19.48 -17.38 3.36
CA THR A 246 20.03 -16.56 2.26
C THR A 246 21.56 -16.52 2.22
N ALA A 247 22.22 -17.01 3.27
CA ALA A 247 23.66 -17.10 3.36
C ALA A 247 24.30 -17.99 2.26
N ALA A 248 25.58 -17.76 1.99
CA ALA A 248 26.33 -18.49 0.97
C ALA A 248 26.34 -20.01 1.21
N CYS A 249 26.47 -20.45 2.45
CA CYS A 249 26.46 -21.88 2.79
C CYS A 249 25.10 -22.55 2.50
N PHE A 250 23.98 -21.86 2.72
CA PHE A 250 22.66 -22.38 2.33
C PHE A 250 22.55 -22.49 0.81
N LYS A 251 23.00 -21.48 0.05
CA LYS A 251 23.01 -21.53 -1.42
C LYS A 251 23.88 -22.67 -1.96
N GLN A 252 25.03 -22.91 -1.33
CA GLN A 252 25.90 -24.05 -1.67
C GLN A 252 25.19 -25.37 -1.41
N PHE A 253 24.53 -25.51 -0.26
CA PHE A 253 23.71 -26.69 0.07
C PHE A 253 22.61 -26.94 -0.97
N VAL A 254 21.88 -25.89 -1.37
CA VAL A 254 20.83 -25.96 -2.41
C VAL A 254 21.41 -26.49 -3.74
N LYS A 255 22.59 -26.01 -4.14
CA LYS A 255 23.27 -26.43 -5.37
C LYS A 255 23.79 -27.87 -5.29
N GLU A 256 24.45 -28.23 -4.18
CA GLU A 256 25.05 -29.56 -3.99
C GLU A 256 24.00 -30.67 -3.91
N TRP A 257 22.87 -30.40 -3.27
CA TRP A 257 21.80 -31.38 -3.05
C TRP A 257 20.71 -31.32 -4.12
N ASP A 258 20.86 -30.45 -5.12
CA ASP A 258 19.98 -30.31 -6.29
C ASP A 258 18.48 -30.23 -5.96
N PHE A 259 18.11 -29.22 -5.17
CA PHE A 259 16.71 -28.89 -4.92
C PHE A 259 16.44 -27.41 -5.18
N LYS A 260 15.18 -27.06 -5.45
CA LYS A 260 14.79 -25.66 -5.62
C LYS A 260 14.54 -25.01 -4.26
N HIS A 261 15.14 -23.85 -4.02
CA HIS A 261 14.85 -23.03 -2.84
C HIS A 261 14.05 -21.79 -3.23
N THR A 262 12.86 -21.63 -2.65
CA THR A 262 11.95 -20.50 -2.92
C THR A 262 11.71 -19.71 -1.63
N THR A 263 12.13 -18.45 -1.58
CA THR A 263 11.92 -17.59 -0.40
C THR A 263 10.74 -16.65 -0.58
N SER A 264 10.00 -16.40 0.50
CA SER A 264 8.99 -15.35 0.55
C SER A 264 9.61 -13.96 0.35
N SER A 265 8.83 -12.99 -0.15
CA SER A 265 9.33 -11.61 -0.16
C SER A 265 9.40 -11.07 1.27
N PRO A 266 10.42 -10.26 1.62
CA PRO A 266 10.49 -9.60 2.92
C PRO A 266 9.17 -8.92 3.30
N HIS A 267 8.78 -9.07 4.56
CA HIS A 267 7.53 -8.55 5.13
C HIS A 267 6.25 -9.04 4.43
N PHE A 268 6.32 -10.16 3.71
CA PHE A 268 5.16 -10.83 3.13
C PHE A 268 4.98 -12.24 3.73
N SER A 269 4.77 -12.27 5.05
CA SER A 269 4.61 -13.49 5.87
C SER A 269 3.46 -14.39 5.39
N GLN A 270 2.44 -13.82 4.74
CA GLN A 270 1.33 -14.59 4.16
C GLN A 270 1.79 -15.72 3.23
N SER A 271 2.93 -15.56 2.53
CA SER A 271 3.52 -16.62 1.70
C SER A 271 4.04 -17.81 2.52
N ASN A 272 4.42 -17.62 3.78
CA ASN A 272 4.91 -18.66 4.69
C ASN A 272 3.84 -19.18 5.66
N GLY A 273 2.57 -18.77 5.50
CA GLY A 273 1.50 -19.09 6.45
C GLY A 273 1.24 -20.59 6.69
N PHE A 274 1.68 -21.46 5.76
CA PHE A 274 1.59 -22.91 5.92
C PHE A 274 2.45 -23.42 7.10
N VAL A 275 3.73 -23.05 7.12
CA VAL A 275 4.64 -23.46 8.20
C VAL A 275 4.37 -22.67 9.48
N GLU A 276 3.95 -21.41 9.41
CA GLU A 276 3.51 -20.65 10.59
C GLU A 276 2.36 -21.37 11.33
N ARG A 277 1.40 -21.93 10.58
CA ARG A 277 0.31 -22.71 11.18
C ARG A 277 0.80 -24.01 11.80
N ALA A 278 1.78 -24.67 11.17
CA ALA A 278 2.44 -25.84 11.75
C ALA A 278 3.17 -25.49 13.05
N ILE A 279 3.91 -24.37 13.09
CA ILE A 279 4.58 -23.85 14.29
C ILE A 279 3.57 -23.61 15.42
N GLN A 280 2.44 -22.96 15.12
CA GLN A 280 1.39 -22.75 16.13
C GLN A 280 0.88 -24.06 16.73
N THR A 281 0.74 -25.09 15.88
CA THR A 281 0.26 -26.41 16.29
C THR A 281 1.30 -27.11 17.18
N VAL A 282 2.56 -27.11 16.76
CA VAL A 282 3.68 -27.66 17.53
C VAL A 282 3.84 -26.96 18.86
N LYS A 283 3.87 -25.62 18.88
CA LYS A 283 3.99 -24.85 20.12
C LYS A 283 2.87 -25.18 21.10
N LYS A 284 1.62 -25.26 20.63
CA LYS A 284 0.49 -25.65 21.50
C LYS A 284 0.67 -27.06 22.06
N SER A 285 1.10 -28.01 21.23
CA SER A 285 1.30 -29.40 21.67
C SER A 285 2.44 -29.51 22.69
N LEU A 286 3.60 -28.88 22.42
CA LEU A 286 4.75 -28.88 23.33
C LEU A 286 4.48 -28.14 24.64
N LYS A 287 3.74 -27.02 24.62
CA LYS A 287 3.31 -26.33 25.86
C LYS A 287 2.44 -27.24 26.73
N LYS A 288 1.45 -27.89 26.13
CA LYS A 288 0.58 -28.84 26.87
C LYS A 288 1.35 -30.04 27.40
N ALA A 289 2.32 -30.55 26.63
CA ALA A 289 3.19 -31.64 27.10
C ALA A 289 4.04 -31.18 28.29
N HIS A 290 4.62 -29.98 28.22
CA HIS A 290 5.40 -29.39 29.32
C HIS A 290 4.55 -29.19 30.57
N ASP A 291 3.43 -28.46 30.47
CA ASP A 291 2.55 -28.15 31.60
C ASP A 291 1.91 -29.42 32.19
N GLY A 292 1.67 -30.44 31.37
CA GLY A 292 1.15 -31.74 31.78
C GLY A 292 2.21 -32.77 32.20
N ASN A 293 3.49 -32.37 32.28
CA ASN A 293 4.63 -33.24 32.57
C ASN A 293 4.66 -34.54 31.73
N LYS A 294 4.44 -34.40 30.42
CA LYS A 294 4.45 -35.49 29.43
C LYS A 294 5.68 -35.38 28.53
N ASP A 295 6.07 -36.52 27.95
CA ASP A 295 7.17 -36.59 27.00
C ASP A 295 6.86 -35.77 25.72
N PRO A 296 7.67 -34.75 25.38
CA PRO A 296 7.48 -33.95 24.19
C PRO A 296 7.63 -34.74 22.88
N TYR A 297 8.47 -35.77 22.84
CA TYR A 297 8.63 -36.62 21.65
C TYR A 297 7.38 -37.47 21.41
N LEU A 298 6.76 -37.95 22.48
CA LEU A 298 5.49 -38.65 22.38
C LEU A 298 4.38 -37.71 21.88
N ALA A 299 4.36 -36.45 22.32
CA ALA A 299 3.41 -35.45 21.83
C ALA A 299 3.58 -35.17 20.32
N LEU A 300 4.81 -35.12 19.82
CA LEU A 300 5.11 -34.98 18.39
C LEU A 300 4.73 -36.24 17.60
N LEU A 301 4.99 -37.43 18.15
CA LEU A 301 4.53 -38.70 17.56
C LEU A 301 3.01 -38.69 17.39
N VAL A 302 2.28 -38.37 18.46
CA VAL A 302 0.80 -38.29 18.44
C VAL A 302 0.33 -37.27 17.41
N LEU A 303 0.99 -36.11 17.30
CA LEU A 303 0.63 -35.10 16.29
C LEU A 303 0.72 -35.64 14.86
N ASN A 304 1.75 -36.42 14.55
CA ASN A 304 1.96 -37.00 13.24
C ASN A 304 1.12 -38.28 12.99
N THR A 305 0.69 -39.00 14.02
CA THR A 305 -0.12 -40.23 13.89
C THR A 305 -1.62 -40.00 14.07
N THR A 306 -2.06 -38.84 14.54
CA THR A 306 -3.49 -38.53 14.71
C THR A 306 -4.15 -38.25 13.35
N PRO A 307 -5.23 -38.95 12.99
CA PRO A 307 -5.97 -38.69 11.76
C PRO A 307 -6.64 -37.31 11.73
N GLY A 308 -6.65 -36.66 10.57
CA GLY A 308 -7.48 -35.49 10.31
C GLY A 308 -8.90 -35.84 9.91
N ASN A 309 -9.65 -34.85 9.41
CA ASN A 309 -11.05 -34.99 8.98
C ASN A 309 -11.28 -36.05 7.89
N ASP A 310 -10.24 -36.44 7.16
CA ASP A 310 -10.32 -37.49 6.13
C ASP A 310 -9.82 -38.85 6.62
N ASN A 311 -9.75 -39.05 7.94
CA ASN A 311 -9.34 -40.29 8.60
C ASN A 311 -7.93 -40.78 8.20
N LYS A 312 -7.07 -39.89 7.69
CA LYS A 312 -5.66 -40.18 7.40
C LYS A 312 -4.75 -39.24 8.20
N SER A 313 -3.80 -39.83 8.91
CA SER A 313 -2.80 -39.08 9.67
C SER A 313 -1.69 -38.56 8.76
N PRO A 314 -0.96 -37.51 9.16
CA PRO A 314 0.20 -37.04 8.41
C PRO A 314 1.22 -38.13 8.11
N ALA A 315 1.55 -38.96 9.10
CA ALA A 315 2.50 -40.05 8.92
C ALA A 315 1.98 -41.13 7.96
N ALA A 316 0.68 -41.44 7.99
CA ALA A 316 0.09 -42.40 7.05
C ALA A 316 0.17 -41.93 5.60
N ARG A 317 -0.02 -40.62 5.36
CA ARG A 317 0.10 -40.02 4.03
C ARG A 317 1.54 -40.01 3.54
N LEU A 318 2.49 -39.75 4.44
CA LEU A 318 3.91 -39.68 4.09
C LEU A 318 4.49 -41.07 3.80
N PHE A 319 4.22 -42.05 4.67
CA PHE A 319 4.87 -43.37 4.62
C PHE A 319 4.06 -44.44 3.89
N GLY A 320 2.80 -44.18 3.50
CA GLY A 320 1.92 -45.18 2.88
C GLY A 320 1.50 -46.31 3.83
N ARG A 321 1.75 -46.17 5.12
CA ARG A 321 1.39 -47.13 6.18
C ARG A 321 1.03 -46.40 7.46
N GLN A 322 0.19 -46.98 8.31
CA GLN A 322 -0.05 -46.44 9.65
C GLN A 322 1.12 -46.81 10.56
N PRO A 323 1.90 -45.84 11.08
CA PRO A 323 2.89 -46.14 12.11
C PRO A 323 2.17 -46.56 13.40
N ARG A 324 2.81 -47.44 14.16
CA ARG A 324 2.32 -47.79 15.50
C ARG A 324 2.42 -46.57 16.41
N SER A 325 1.36 -46.32 17.16
CA SER A 325 1.31 -45.34 18.24
C SER A 325 1.18 -46.07 19.59
N THR A 326 0.96 -45.32 20.66
CA THR A 326 0.70 -45.87 22.00
C THR A 326 -0.67 -46.54 22.12
N LEU A 327 -1.55 -46.39 21.13
CA LEU A 327 -2.84 -47.07 21.11
C LEU A 327 -2.71 -48.47 20.49
N PRO A 328 -3.33 -49.51 21.10
CA PRO A 328 -3.44 -50.82 20.49
C PRO A 328 -4.11 -50.72 19.12
N SER A 329 -3.49 -51.29 18.10
CA SER A 329 -4.03 -51.32 16.74
C SER A 329 -3.65 -52.62 16.06
N LEU A 330 -4.55 -53.12 15.21
CA LEU A 330 -4.25 -54.22 14.31
C LEU A 330 -3.23 -53.74 13.27
N ILE A 331 -2.28 -54.60 12.92
CA ILE A 331 -1.31 -54.32 11.86
C ILE A 331 -2.10 -54.16 10.55
N GLN A 332 -2.14 -52.93 10.03
CA GLN A 332 -2.76 -52.67 8.74
C GLN A 332 -1.73 -52.87 7.63
N PRO A 333 -2.07 -53.55 6.53
CA PRO A 333 -1.20 -53.63 5.36
C PRO A 333 -0.93 -52.22 4.81
N ALA A 334 0.21 -52.06 4.13
CA ALA A 334 0.49 -50.82 3.41
C ALA A 334 -0.62 -50.58 2.38
N PHE A 335 -1.11 -49.35 2.29
CA PHE A 335 -2.13 -48.97 1.32
C PHE A 335 -1.49 -48.19 0.18
N PRO A 336 -2.07 -48.19 -1.02
CA PRO A 336 -1.65 -47.26 -2.07
C PRO A 336 -1.67 -45.83 -1.51
N PRO A 337 -0.72 -44.98 -1.95
CA PRO A 337 -0.61 -43.61 -1.44
C PRO A 337 -1.97 -42.93 -1.58
N PRO A 338 -2.51 -42.36 -0.48
CA PRO A 338 -3.83 -41.75 -0.52
C PRO A 338 -3.83 -40.60 -1.54
N PRO A 339 -4.97 -40.30 -2.17
CA PRO A 339 -5.05 -39.13 -3.05
C PRO A 339 -4.68 -37.86 -2.28
N PRO A 340 -4.22 -36.80 -2.97
CA PRO A 340 -3.97 -35.53 -2.32
C PRO A 340 -5.23 -35.08 -1.55
N PRO A 341 -5.08 -34.41 -0.39
CA PRO A 341 -6.22 -33.93 0.37
C PRO A 341 -7.12 -33.10 -0.54
N LYS A 342 -8.44 -33.34 -0.47
CA LYS A 342 -9.42 -32.52 -1.20
C LYS A 342 -9.18 -31.05 -0.86
N ASP A 343 -9.01 -30.22 -1.89
CA ASP A 343 -8.77 -28.80 -1.66
C ASP A 343 -10.06 -28.10 -1.23
N THR A 344 -10.30 -28.08 0.07
CA THR A 344 -11.44 -27.37 0.67
C THR A 344 -11.25 -25.85 0.70
N ARG A 345 -10.08 -25.35 0.26
CA ARG A 345 -9.74 -23.92 0.30
C ARG A 345 -10.36 -23.15 -0.85
N ALA A 346 -10.94 -23.80 -1.86
CA ALA A 346 -11.61 -23.13 -2.99
C ALA A 346 -12.69 -22.15 -2.51
N LYS A 347 -13.60 -22.61 -1.63
CA LYS A 347 -14.66 -21.76 -1.03
C LYS A 347 -14.10 -20.59 -0.21
N THR A 348 -12.99 -20.82 0.51
CA THR A 348 -12.32 -19.76 1.28
C THR A 348 -11.69 -18.71 0.36
N LYS A 349 -11.08 -19.15 -0.75
CA LYS A 349 -10.52 -18.26 -1.76
C LYS A 349 -11.61 -17.43 -2.44
N GLU A 350 -12.71 -18.06 -2.87
CA GLU A 350 -13.85 -17.34 -3.46
C GLU A 350 -14.36 -16.21 -2.55
N LYS A 351 -14.59 -16.50 -1.26
CA LYS A 351 -15.02 -15.49 -0.29
C LYS A 351 -13.98 -14.39 -0.07
N TYR A 352 -12.69 -14.74 -0.06
CA TYR A 352 -11.62 -13.76 0.07
C TYR A 352 -11.54 -12.84 -1.15
N ASP A 353 -11.64 -13.43 -2.34
CA ASP A 353 -11.44 -12.73 -3.61
C ASP A 353 -12.60 -11.77 -3.96
N GLN A 354 -13.79 -11.98 -3.40
CA GLN A 354 -14.94 -11.06 -3.55
C GLN A 354 -14.62 -9.61 -3.15
N HIS A 355 -13.67 -9.41 -2.22
CA HIS A 355 -13.26 -8.10 -1.74
C HIS A 355 -11.82 -7.74 -2.13
N ALA A 356 -11.22 -8.50 -3.06
CA ALA A 356 -9.85 -8.31 -3.51
C ALA A 356 -9.80 -7.76 -4.94
N LYS A 357 -8.84 -6.89 -5.21
CA LYS A 357 -8.57 -6.35 -6.54
C LYS A 357 -7.08 -6.36 -6.80
N ASP A 358 -6.68 -7.01 -7.89
CA ASP A 358 -5.28 -7.13 -8.26
C ASP A 358 -4.68 -5.80 -8.70
N LEU A 359 -3.43 -5.58 -8.30
CA LEU A 359 -2.70 -4.38 -8.66
C LEU A 359 -2.11 -4.51 -10.07
N PRO A 360 -2.09 -3.42 -10.85
CA PRO A 360 -1.45 -3.44 -12.16
C PRO A 360 0.05 -3.68 -12.02
N GLU A 361 0.62 -4.43 -12.97
CA GLU A 361 2.06 -4.69 -12.98
C GLU A 361 2.88 -3.41 -13.10
N ILE A 362 4.09 -3.41 -12.54
CA ILE A 362 5.01 -2.27 -12.61
C ILE A 362 6.14 -2.62 -13.58
N GLN A 363 6.38 -1.75 -14.55
CA GLN A 363 7.45 -1.94 -15.53
C GLN A 363 8.82 -1.61 -14.91
N PRO A 364 9.89 -2.34 -15.31
CA PRO A 364 11.26 -1.96 -15.00
C PRO A 364 11.55 -0.49 -15.34
N GLY A 365 12.31 0.18 -14.48
CA GLY A 365 12.63 1.60 -14.61
C GLY A 365 11.63 2.56 -13.98
N THR A 366 10.45 2.10 -13.59
CA THR A 366 9.44 2.94 -12.91
C THR A 366 9.93 3.37 -11.52
N VAL A 367 9.78 4.66 -11.20
CA VAL A 367 10.04 5.19 -9.85
C VAL A 367 8.87 4.84 -8.94
N VAL A 368 9.20 4.34 -7.76
CA VAL A 368 8.24 3.85 -6.77
C VAL A 368 8.58 4.35 -5.38
N ARG A 369 7.55 4.56 -4.57
CA ARG A 369 7.70 4.63 -3.12
C ARG A 369 7.62 3.23 -2.54
N ILE A 370 8.60 2.91 -1.71
CA ILE A 370 8.76 1.62 -1.05
C ILE A 370 8.27 1.78 0.39
N ARG A 371 7.45 0.82 0.82
CA ARG A 371 7.12 0.66 2.23
C ARG A 371 7.95 -0.50 2.79
N ALA A 372 8.83 -0.21 3.75
CA ALA A 372 9.72 -1.23 4.32
C ALA A 372 8.98 -2.14 5.30
N LYS A 373 8.22 -1.61 6.27
CA LYS A 373 7.35 -2.39 7.17
C LYS A 373 5.89 -1.96 7.10
N GLU A 374 4.98 -2.81 7.58
CA GLU A 374 3.54 -2.54 7.53
C GLU A 374 3.09 -1.31 8.32
N ASP A 375 3.84 -0.91 9.34
CA ASP A 375 3.53 0.23 10.22
C ASP A 375 4.31 1.50 9.86
N GLU A 376 5.12 1.45 8.79
CA GLU A 376 5.94 2.57 8.34
C GLU A 376 5.27 3.35 7.20
N LYS A 377 5.62 4.64 7.09
CA LYS A 377 5.18 5.53 6.00
C LYS A 377 5.80 5.10 4.66
N TRP A 378 5.24 5.60 3.55
CA TRP A 378 5.81 5.43 2.20
C TRP A 378 6.94 6.44 1.94
N ASN A 379 7.94 6.43 2.81
CA ASN A 379 8.99 7.45 2.86
C ASN A 379 10.19 7.15 1.97
N GLN A 380 10.45 5.87 1.67
CA GLN A 380 11.61 5.46 0.90
C GLN A 380 11.31 5.54 -0.60
N LEU A 381 12.19 6.20 -1.36
CA LEU A 381 12.14 6.19 -2.82
C LEU A 381 12.95 5.03 -3.37
N GLY A 382 12.54 4.55 -4.54
CA GLY A 382 13.26 3.53 -5.27
C GLY A 382 12.90 3.50 -6.75
N LYS A 383 13.69 2.75 -7.52
CA LYS A 383 13.46 2.48 -8.93
C LYS A 383 13.36 0.98 -9.14
N VAL A 384 12.29 0.52 -9.79
CA VAL A 384 12.11 -0.91 -10.08
C VAL A 384 13.20 -1.36 -11.05
N VAL A 385 13.92 -2.41 -10.68
CA VAL A 385 14.97 -3.02 -11.49
C VAL A 385 14.36 -4.14 -12.33
N GLU A 386 13.67 -5.07 -11.68
CA GLU A 386 13.08 -6.23 -12.35
C GLU A 386 11.89 -6.83 -11.57
N LYS A 387 11.07 -7.59 -12.28
CA LYS A 387 10.06 -8.49 -11.71
C LYS A 387 10.72 -9.83 -11.44
N CYS A 388 10.59 -10.35 -10.22
CA CYS A 388 11.13 -11.65 -9.86
C CYS A 388 10.28 -12.79 -10.45
N ALA A 389 10.81 -14.01 -10.48
CA ALA A 389 10.08 -15.20 -10.87
C ALA A 389 8.90 -15.52 -9.91
N GLU A 390 9.00 -15.14 -8.64
CA GLU A 390 7.92 -15.33 -7.69
C GLU A 390 6.79 -14.32 -7.90
N PRO A 391 5.53 -14.75 -7.74
CA PRO A 391 4.38 -13.91 -8.07
C PRO A 391 4.36 -12.64 -7.21
N ARG A 392 4.04 -11.52 -7.86
CA ARG A 392 3.93 -10.20 -7.23
C ARG A 392 5.21 -9.77 -6.49
N SER A 393 6.38 -10.31 -6.84
CA SER A 393 7.66 -9.94 -6.24
C SER A 393 8.50 -9.13 -7.23
N TYR A 394 9.12 -8.06 -6.72
CA TYR A 394 9.93 -7.13 -7.51
C TYR A 394 11.22 -6.81 -6.77
N ARG A 395 12.28 -6.50 -7.51
CA ARG A 395 13.50 -5.88 -6.97
C ARG A 395 13.50 -4.40 -7.31
N ALA A 396 13.74 -3.57 -6.31
CA ALA A 396 13.85 -2.13 -6.47
C ALA A 396 15.18 -1.65 -5.89
N LEU A 397 15.88 -0.79 -6.62
CA LEU A 397 17.02 -0.04 -6.13
C LEU A 397 16.49 1.09 -5.26
N ASN A 398 16.85 1.11 -3.98
CA ASN A 398 16.42 2.16 -3.08
C ASN A 398 17.34 3.38 -3.13
N ASP A 399 16.88 4.46 -2.50
CA ASP A 399 17.60 5.73 -2.33
C ASP A 399 18.93 5.61 -1.58
N LYS A 400 19.20 4.49 -0.90
CA LYS A 400 20.49 4.19 -0.24
C LYS A 400 21.45 3.35 -1.11
N GLY A 401 21.14 3.18 -2.41
CA GLY A 401 21.95 2.39 -3.32
C GLY A 401 21.83 0.86 -3.15
N ASN A 402 20.91 0.39 -2.30
CA ASN A 402 20.72 -1.04 -2.05
C ASN A 402 19.56 -1.61 -2.89
N ILE A 403 19.73 -2.83 -3.42
CA ILE A 403 18.65 -3.55 -4.09
C ILE A 403 17.81 -4.29 -3.04
N VAL A 404 16.54 -3.93 -2.93
CA VAL A 404 15.59 -4.55 -2.01
C VAL A 404 14.50 -5.31 -2.76
N ARG A 405 14.21 -6.53 -2.31
CA ARG A 405 13.07 -7.32 -2.82
C ARG A 405 11.80 -6.97 -2.06
N ARG A 406 10.71 -6.67 -2.76
CA ARG A 406 9.42 -6.27 -2.18
C ARG A 406 8.24 -6.87 -2.93
N ASN A 407 7.14 -7.09 -2.21
CA ASN A 407 5.87 -7.48 -2.82
C ASN A 407 5.22 -6.28 -3.52
N ARG A 408 4.41 -6.53 -4.56
CA ARG A 408 3.70 -5.52 -5.35
C ARG A 408 2.90 -4.54 -4.49
N ARG A 409 2.27 -5.02 -3.42
CA ARG A 409 1.48 -4.20 -2.48
C ARG A 409 2.31 -3.23 -1.62
N HIS A 410 3.64 -3.34 -1.66
CA HIS A 410 4.59 -2.50 -0.94
C HIS A 410 5.30 -1.50 -1.87
N LEU A 411 4.81 -1.35 -3.10
CA LEU A 411 5.38 -0.46 -4.12
C LEU A 411 4.27 0.41 -4.74
N ILE A 412 4.39 1.73 -4.58
CA ILE A 412 3.48 2.69 -5.21
C ILE A 412 4.25 3.45 -6.29
N PRO A 413 3.86 3.33 -7.59
CA PRO A 413 4.41 4.17 -8.64
C PRO A 413 4.21 5.65 -8.34
N CYS A 414 5.24 6.47 -8.57
CA CYS A 414 5.18 7.91 -8.41
C CYS A 414 5.99 8.63 -9.49
N LYS A 415 5.76 9.95 -9.62
CA LYS A 415 6.51 10.83 -10.52
C LYS A 415 7.65 11.57 -9.82
N ASP A 416 7.99 11.19 -8.59
CA ASP A 416 9.09 11.80 -7.84
C ASP A 416 10.42 11.59 -8.59
N LYS A 417 11.34 12.56 -8.48
CA LYS A 417 12.69 12.39 -9.01
C LYS A 417 13.47 11.43 -8.11
N PHE A 418 13.95 10.33 -8.68
CA PHE A 418 14.77 9.36 -7.97
C PHE A 418 16.25 9.69 -8.12
N GLN A 419 16.94 9.85 -6.99
CA GLN A 419 18.38 9.96 -6.90
C GLN A 419 18.87 9.09 -5.74
N ILE A 420 20.04 8.47 -5.90
CA ILE A 420 20.71 7.79 -4.80
C ILE A 420 21.29 8.89 -3.90
N ARG A 421 20.94 8.85 -2.63
CA ARG A 421 21.52 9.74 -1.62
C ARG A 421 22.98 9.34 -1.44
N ASN A 422 23.88 10.27 -1.70
CA ASN A 422 25.25 10.13 -1.21
C ASN A 422 25.20 10.45 0.28
N ASP A 423 25.53 9.49 1.13
CA ASP A 423 25.62 9.70 2.60
C ASP A 423 26.79 10.65 3.00
N PHE A 424 27.23 11.53 2.09
CA PHE A 424 28.29 12.53 2.26
C PHE A 424 27.80 13.98 2.16
N ASP A 425 26.51 14.24 1.92
CA ASP A 425 25.99 15.62 1.97
C ASP A 425 25.53 15.96 3.38
N TYR A 426 26.47 16.46 4.18
CA TYR A 426 26.21 17.18 5.42
C TYR A 426 25.87 18.63 5.07
N ASP A 427 24.67 18.89 4.55
CA ASP A 427 24.10 20.24 4.51
C ASP A 427 22.59 20.16 4.24
N ASP A 428 21.85 19.95 5.32
CA ASP A 428 20.46 20.43 5.49
C ASP A 428 20.15 20.36 7.00
N LEU A 429 20.97 21.07 7.79
CA LEU A 429 20.51 21.62 9.05
C LEU A 429 20.21 23.08 8.79
N GLU A 430 18.93 23.41 8.80
CA GLU A 430 18.43 24.77 8.97
C GLU A 430 19.26 25.45 10.06
N VAL A 431 20.09 26.41 9.67
CA VAL A 431 20.72 27.37 10.57
C VAL A 431 19.60 28.24 11.12
N THR A 432 18.95 27.72 12.15
CA THR A 432 18.11 28.53 13.02
C THR A 432 19.08 29.38 13.84
N THR A 433 19.26 30.63 13.44
CA THR A 433 19.95 31.64 14.23
C THR A 433 19.21 31.78 15.57
N GLN A 434 19.73 31.15 16.61
CA GLN A 434 19.39 31.48 17.99
C GLN A 434 20.43 32.46 18.56
N PRO A 435 19.99 33.45 19.35
CA PRO A 435 20.85 34.53 19.84
C PRO A 435 21.86 34.04 20.88
N SER A 436 23.05 34.63 20.81
CA SER A 436 24.20 34.44 21.70
C SER A 436 23.82 34.46 23.18
N SER A 437 24.16 33.38 23.89
CA SER A 437 24.25 33.35 25.35
C SER A 437 25.74 33.39 25.78
N PRO A 438 26.07 34.03 26.92
CA PRO A 438 27.40 34.57 27.16
C PRO A 438 28.45 33.52 27.58
N GLU A 439 29.71 33.82 27.26
CA GLU A 439 30.90 33.00 27.51
C GLU A 439 31.08 32.62 29.00
N PRO A 440 31.56 31.39 29.31
CA PRO A 440 31.92 31.00 30.66
C PRO A 440 33.30 31.57 31.08
N PRO A 441 33.51 31.90 32.37
CA PRO A 441 34.75 32.51 32.85
C PRO A 441 35.95 31.55 32.78
N ASN A 442 37.10 32.11 32.40
CA ASN A 442 38.36 31.43 32.06
C ASN A 442 39.16 30.81 33.23
N GLU A 443 38.57 30.58 34.42
CA GLU A 443 39.30 30.04 35.58
C GLU A 443 38.54 28.90 36.28
N ILE A 444 39.13 27.70 36.27
CA ILE A 444 38.60 26.54 36.98
C ILE A 444 39.16 26.55 38.41
N VAL A 445 38.28 26.77 39.39
CA VAL A 445 38.58 26.75 40.83
C VAL A 445 38.11 25.43 41.43
N THR A 446 38.92 24.79 42.26
CA THR A 446 38.50 23.57 42.97
C THR A 446 37.48 23.90 44.07
N ARG A 447 36.74 22.89 44.56
CA ARG A 447 35.76 23.04 45.66
C ARG A 447 36.33 23.60 46.98
N SER A 448 37.64 23.70 47.12
CA SER A 448 38.33 24.30 48.28
C SER A 448 38.92 25.69 48.00
N GLY A 449 38.54 26.34 46.87
CA GLY A 449 38.92 27.72 46.54
C GLY A 449 40.31 27.89 45.90
N ARG A 450 40.97 26.82 45.43
CA ARG A 450 42.30 26.92 44.81
C ARG A 450 42.19 26.95 43.27
N VAL A 451 42.80 27.94 42.64
CA VAL A 451 42.82 28.11 41.17
C VAL A 451 43.75 27.07 40.53
N VAL A 452 43.25 26.31 39.56
CA VAL A 452 44.02 25.30 38.83
C VAL A 452 44.76 25.96 37.67
N ARG A 453 46.08 26.19 37.80
CA ARG A 453 46.93 26.59 36.67
C ARG A 453 47.36 25.37 35.87
N LYS A 454 47.01 25.32 34.58
CA LYS A 454 47.48 24.25 33.66
C LYS A 454 49.01 24.38 33.47
N PRO A 455 49.76 23.27 33.50
CA PRO A 455 51.20 23.30 33.23
C PRO A 455 51.48 23.57 31.75
N THR A 456 52.39 24.50 31.47
CA THR A 456 52.97 24.76 30.15
C THR A 456 53.87 23.58 29.76
N ARG A 457 53.50 22.83 28.72
CA ARG A 457 54.44 21.96 28.01
C ARG A 457 54.63 22.46 26.58
N TYR A 458 55.89 22.37 26.17
CA TYR A 458 56.53 22.96 25.01
C TYR A 458 55.95 22.51 23.67
N SER A 459 56.21 23.36 22.68
CA SER A 459 55.87 23.39 21.25
C SER A 459 55.76 22.05 20.53
#